data_AF-A0A842P730-F1
#
_entry.id   AF-A0A842P730-F1
#
_cell.length_a   1.000
_cell.length_b   1.000
_cell.length_c   1.000
_cell.angle_alpha   90.00
_cell.angle_beta   90.00
_cell.angle_gamma   90.00
#
_symmetry.space_group_name_H-M   'P 1'
#
loop_
_entity.id
_entity.type
_entity.pdbx_description
1 polymer ?
#
loop_
_entity_poly.entity_id
_entity_poly.type
_entity_poly.pdbx_seq_one_letter_code
_entity_poly.pdbx_strand_id
1 'polypeptide(L)' 'MFKWFRKNKDFDEVDLMCPRCSIIMRKIKKKDVIIDVCDRCNGMWLDDKEIDKLVEYAKHEMKKQKTSKKKKG' A
#
# COMPACT_ATOMS: atom_id res chain seq x y z
N MET A 1 -12.89 -19.35 -25.43
CA MET A 1 -11.81 -19.89 -24.57
C MET A 1 -10.69 -18.87 -24.69
N PHE A 2 -10.44 -17.93 -23.77
CA PHE A 2 -10.22 -18.01 -22.33
C PHE A 2 -10.72 -16.70 -21.68
N LYS A 3 -11.53 -16.79 -20.63
CA LYS A 3 -12.15 -15.66 -19.94
C LYS A 3 -11.45 -15.46 -18.59
N TRP A 4 -10.26 -14.86 -18.59
CA TRP A 4 -9.45 -14.62 -17.38
C TRP A 4 -9.58 -13.17 -16.89
N PHE A 5 -10.82 -12.70 -16.78
CA PHE A 5 -11.15 -11.39 -16.19
C PHE A 5 -12.49 -11.49 -15.46
N ARG A 6 -12.55 -12.38 -14.46
CA ARG A 6 -13.68 -12.42 -13.53
C ARG A 6 -13.20 -11.76 -12.23
N LYS A 7 -13.65 -10.52 -12.03
CA LYS A 7 -13.72 -9.84 -10.73
C LYS A 7 -14.44 -10.79 -9.75
N ASN A 8 -13.70 -11.60 -9.03
CA ASN A 8 -14.14 -12.22 -7.78
C ASN A 8 -13.53 -11.37 -6.67
N LYS A 9 -14.39 -10.76 -5.88
CA LYS A 9 -14.07 -9.77 -4.85
C LYS A 9 -14.03 -10.48 -3.48
N ASP A 10 -13.47 -11.69 -3.47
CA ASP A 10 -13.60 -12.68 -2.39
C ASP A 10 -12.28 -13.43 -2.12
N PHE A 11 -11.11 -12.87 -2.51
CA PHE A 11 -9.82 -13.54 -2.38
C PHE A 11 -8.77 -12.65 -1.70
N ASP A 12 -9.08 -12.21 -0.48
CA ASP A 12 -8.16 -11.42 0.36
C ASP A 12 -7.16 -12.28 1.16
N GLU A 13 -7.11 -13.60 0.93
CA GLU A 13 -6.38 -14.54 1.79
C GLU A 13 -5.29 -15.35 1.07
N VAL A 14 -4.82 -14.90 -0.09
CA VAL A 14 -3.62 -15.48 -0.70
C VAL A 14 -2.40 -14.92 -0.02
N ASP A 15 -1.48 -15.80 0.36
CA ASP A 15 -0.13 -15.43 0.75
C ASP A 15 0.63 -14.98 -0.50
N LEU A 16 1.09 -13.72 -0.48
CA LEU A 16 1.83 -13.14 -1.58
C LEU A 16 3.30 -13.62 -1.53
N MET A 17 3.83 -14.08 -2.66
CA MET A 17 5.26 -14.36 -2.78
C MET A 17 6.03 -13.15 -3.30
N CYS A 18 7.14 -12.82 -2.61
CA CYS A 18 8.06 -11.80 -3.06
C CYS A 18 8.69 -12.19 -4.41
N PRO A 19 8.55 -11.38 -5.47
CA PRO A 19 9.10 -11.71 -6.79
C PRO A 19 10.63 -11.67 -6.84
N ARG A 20 11.28 -11.02 -5.86
CA ARG A 20 12.75 -10.95 -5.77
C ARG A 20 13.35 -12.08 -4.95
N CYS A 21 12.68 -12.48 -3.87
CA CYS A 21 13.23 -13.41 -2.89
C CYS A 21 12.55 -14.78 -2.89
N SER A 22 11.42 -14.91 -3.61
CA SER A 22 10.60 -16.12 -3.67
C SER A 22 10.22 -16.65 -2.28
N ILE A 23 9.84 -15.76 -1.37
CA ILE A 23 9.31 -16.10 -0.03
C ILE A 23 7.93 -15.50 0.17
N ILE A 24 7.18 -16.13 1.05
CA ILE A 24 5.94 -15.58 1.58
C ILE A 24 6.23 -14.24 2.26
N MET A 25 5.43 -13.24 1.90
CA MET A 25 5.46 -11.91 2.48
C MET A 25 4.56 -11.86 3.71
N ARG A 26 4.91 -11.01 4.66
CA ARG A 26 4.15 -10.81 5.90
C ARG A 26 3.18 -9.63 5.72
N LYS A 27 1.91 -9.85 6.05
CA LYS A 27 0.88 -8.80 6.06
C LYS A 27 1.04 -7.89 7.26
N ILE A 28 1.03 -6.58 7.02
CA ILE A 28 1.02 -5.55 8.04
C ILE A 28 -0.20 -4.67 7.82
N LYS A 29 -1.08 -4.57 8.83
CA LYS A 29 -2.22 -3.65 8.80
C LYS A 29 -1.78 -2.28 9.29
N LYS A 30 -1.89 -1.25 8.44
CA LYS A 30 -1.63 0.14 8.82
C LYS A 30 -2.87 0.99 8.59
N LYS A 31 -3.51 1.41 9.70
CA LYS A 31 -4.84 2.03 9.70
C LYS A 31 -5.85 1.07 9.06
N ASP A 32 -6.16 1.27 7.79
CA ASP A 32 -7.17 0.55 7.01
C ASP A 32 -6.61 0.06 5.66
N VAL A 33 -5.29 -0.11 5.60
CA VAL A 33 -4.53 -0.57 4.43
C VAL A 33 -3.75 -1.82 4.84
N ILE A 34 -3.82 -2.88 4.04
CA ILE A 34 -3.04 -4.10 4.23
C ILE A 34 -1.82 -4.01 3.33
N ILE A 35 -0.63 -4.12 3.92
CA ILE A 35 0.63 -4.03 3.18
C ILE A 35 1.38 -5.35 3.34
N ASP A 36 1.68 -6.03 2.24
CA ASP A 36 2.56 -7.18 2.24
C ASP A 36 4.02 -6.69 2.24
N VAL A 37 4.82 -7.17 3.20
CA VAL A 37 6.24 -6.82 3.35
C VAL A 37 7.10 -8.06 3.29
N CYS A 38 8.15 -8.03 2.48
CA CYS A 38 9.15 -9.08 2.42
C CYS A 38 10.17 -8.90 3.55
N ASP A 39 10.33 -9.90 4.42
CA ASP A 39 11.30 -9.84 5.52
C ASP A 39 12.77 -10.01 5.07
N ARG A 40 13.03 -10.34 3.79
CA ARG A 40 14.40 -10.46 3.24
C ARG A 40 14.90 -9.19 2.56
N CYS A 41 14.11 -8.59 1.69
CA CYS A 41 14.52 -7.42 0.90
C CYS A 41 13.83 -6.12 1.31
N ASN A 42 12.91 -6.19 2.27
CA ASN A 42 12.09 -5.08 2.74
C ASN A 42 11.21 -4.46 1.64
N GLY A 43 11.00 -5.19 0.53
CA GLY A 43 10.06 -4.81 -0.52
C GLY A 43 8.62 -4.80 -0.01
N MET A 44 7.84 -3.81 -0.45
CA MET A 44 6.45 -3.62 -0.06
C MET A 44 5.55 -3.78 -1.28
N TRP A 45 4.43 -4.48 -1.12
CA TRP A 45 3.40 -4.60 -2.13
C TRP A 45 2.12 -3.92 -1.62
N LEU A 46 1.57 -3.04 -2.43
CA LEU A 46 0.33 -2.30 -2.16
C LEU A 46 -0.60 -2.47 -3.34
N ASP A 47 -1.91 -2.51 -3.10
CA ASP A 47 -2.87 -2.48 -4.19
C ASP A 47 -3.04 -1.05 -4.77
N ASP A 48 -3.42 -0.95 -6.03
CA ASP A 48 -3.56 0.34 -6.73
C ASP A 48 -4.59 1.28 -6.07
N LYS A 49 -5.60 0.74 -5.38
CA LYS A 49 -6.69 1.54 -4.79
C LYS A 49 -6.33 2.10 -3.42
N GLU A 50 -5.38 1.48 -2.73
CA GLU A 50 -4.81 1.94 -1.47
C GLU A 50 -3.78 3.05 -1.69
N ILE A 51 -3.05 3.01 -2.80
CA ILE A 51 -2.06 4.03 -3.18
C ILE A 51 -2.72 5.41 -3.34
N ASP A 52 -3.85 5.49 -4.03
CA ASP A 52 -4.57 6.76 -4.22
C ASP A 52 -4.96 7.41 -2.88
N LYS A 53 -5.43 6.60 -1.92
CA LYS A 53 -5.77 7.08 -0.58
C LYS A 53 -4.52 7.58 0.16
N LEU A 54 -3.42 6.82 0.12
CA LEU A 54 -2.17 7.21 0.78
C LEU A 54 -1.58 8.49 0.20
N VAL A 55 -1.62 8.65 -1.12
CA VAL A 55 -1.12 9.85 -1.81
C VAL A 55 -1.93 11.09 -1.42
N GLU A 56 -3.26 10.99 -1.34
CA GLU A 56 -4.10 12.12 -0.94
C GLU A 56 -3.82 12.54 0.52
N TYR A 57 -3.69 11.58 1.44
CA TYR A 57 -3.28 11.86 2.82
C TYR A 57 -1.90 12.52 2.91
N ALA A 58 -0.91 12.02 2.17
CA ALA A 58 0.44 12.58 2.17
C ALA A 58 0.44 14.04 1.67
N LYS A 59 -0.30 14.34 0.60
CA LYS A 59 -0.46 15.71 0.08
C LYS A 59 -1.06 16.64 1.12
N HIS A 60 -2.07 16.18 1.87
CA HIS A 60 -2.74 16.99 2.89
C HIS A 60 -1.84 17.28 4.10
N GLU A 61 -1.08 16.29 4.57
CA GLU A 61 -0.15 16.46 5.70
C GLU A 61 1.03 17.39 5.35
N MET A 62 1.54 17.34 4.12
CA MET A 62 2.56 18.26 3.64
C MET A 62 2.06 19.72 3.57
N LYS A 63 0.76 19.95 3.32
CA LYS A 63 0.17 21.30 3.28
C LYS A 63 0.07 21.93 4.68
N LYS A 64 -0.27 21.15 5.70
CA LYS A 64 -0.35 21.63 7.10
C LYS A 64 1.00 22.11 7.64
N GLN A 65 2.09 21.49 7.21
CA GLN A 65 3.44 21.89 7.64
C GLN A 65 3.88 23.23 7.02
N LYS A 66 3.32 23.61 5.87
CA LYS A 66 3.64 24.88 5.20
C LYS A 66 2.90 26.08 5.78
N THR A 67 1.72 25.90 6.36
CA THR A 67 0.93 27.00 6.95
C THR A 67 1.45 27.41 8.33
N SER A 68 2.03 26.48 9.10
CA SER A 68 2.60 26.77 10.43
C SER A 68 3.91 27.57 10.40
N LYS A 69 4.64 27.55 9.28
CA LYS A 69 5.90 28.33 9.13
C LYS A 69 5.71 29.78 8.67
N LYS A 70 4.50 30.19 8.26
CA LYS A 70 4.24 31.55 7.74
C LYS A 70 3.76 32.57 8.79
N LYS A 71 3.66 32.17 10.07
CA LYS A 71 3.28 33.07 11.19
C LYS A 71 4.46 33.62 12.00
N LYS A 72 5.70 33.44 11.54
CA LYS A 72 6.88 34.14 12.07
C LYS A 72 7.52 34.95 10.94
N GLY A 73 6.99 36.15 10.74
CA GLY A 73 7.45 37.17 9.80
C GLY A 73 6.71 38.45 10.13
#